data_AF-A0A1S5VFK2-F1
#
_entry.id   AF-A0A1S5VFK2-F1
#
_cell.length_a   1.000
_cell.length_b   1.000
_cell.length_c   1.000
_cell.angle_alpha   90.00
_cell.angle_beta   90.00
_cell.angle_gamma   90.00
#
_symmetry.space_group_name_H-M   'P 1'
#
loop_
_entity.id
_entity.type
_entity.pdbx_description
1 polymer ?
#
loop_
_entity_poly.entity_id
_entity_poly.type
_entity_poly.pdbx_seq_one_letter_code
_entity_poly.pdbx_strand_id
1 'polypeptide(L)'
;MYHLPIAWNTVSRNLNNITDIPGALFAAQTVYPYDVTQKTAYRLTVFSQYISEVSASLTYTGIDVLFSLVILHLCGQLKILAHKIETMTDDRQNFQKNLKMNAQRHCSLIKYVDRIENIFSLMVLSLIILFSIIFCIESFTLISVSSSDTSEIPVSQFTFYILFTCYFLMLMFLYS
;
A
#
# COMPACT_ATOMS: atom_id res chain seq x y z
N MET A 1 -1.99 -28.67 20.69
CA MET A 1 -2.18 -27.21 20.61
C MET A 1 -0.88 -26.63 20.07
N TYR A 2 -0.78 -26.38 18.76
CA TYR A 2 0.36 -25.70 18.17
C TYR A 2 -0.18 -24.50 17.39
N HIS A 3 -0.17 -23.34 18.03
CA HIS A 3 -0.29 -22.07 17.34
C HIS A 3 1.07 -21.80 16.70
N LEU A 4 1.26 -22.16 15.44
CA LEU A 4 2.33 -21.56 14.66
C LEU A 4 1.82 -20.22 14.16
N PRO A 5 2.36 -19.08 14.62
CA PRO A 5 2.00 -17.77 14.09
C PRO A 5 2.68 -17.62 12.75
N ILE A 6 2.07 -18.15 11.69
CA ILE A 6 2.53 -17.87 10.34
C ILE A 6 1.90 -16.52 9.98
N ALA A 7 2.72 -15.46 10.10
CA ALA A 7 2.40 -14.03 10.05
C ALA A 7 1.62 -13.49 11.28
N TRP A 8 2.37 -12.95 12.25
CA TRP A 8 1.92 -12.09 13.36
C TRP A 8 0.76 -12.55 14.26
N ASN A 9 0.30 -13.80 14.17
CA ASN A 9 -0.80 -14.32 14.99
C ASN A 9 -2.12 -13.53 14.81
N THR A 10 -2.26 -12.74 13.75
CA THR A 10 -3.44 -11.90 13.46
C THR A 10 -4.48 -12.62 12.63
N VAL A 11 -4.09 -13.63 11.86
CA VAL A 11 -5.03 -14.37 11.00
C VAL A 11 -5.82 -15.36 11.86
N SER A 12 -7.04 -14.98 12.22
CA SER A 12 -8.01 -15.89 12.81
C SER A 12 -8.22 -17.07 11.85
N ARG A 13 -7.90 -18.29 12.31
CA ARG A 13 -8.11 -19.51 11.52
C ARG A 13 -9.44 -20.12 11.90
N ASN A 14 -10.23 -20.47 10.91
CA ASN A 14 -11.40 -21.30 11.14
C ASN A 14 -10.96 -22.72 11.48
N LEU A 15 -11.33 -23.20 12.68
CA LEU A 15 -10.95 -24.53 13.18
C LEU A 15 -11.50 -25.68 12.33
N ASN A 16 -12.58 -25.44 11.57
CA ASN A 16 -13.28 -26.47 10.82
C ASN A 16 -12.86 -26.54 9.34
N ASN A 17 -11.74 -25.92 8.96
CA ASN A 17 -11.30 -25.92 7.58
C ASN A 17 -10.79 -27.31 7.13
N ILE A 18 -11.37 -27.85 6.06
CA ILE A 18 -11.05 -29.19 5.53
C ILE A 18 -9.63 -29.33 4.97
N THR A 19 -9.00 -28.22 4.58
CA THR A 19 -7.62 -28.18 4.05
C THR A 19 -6.58 -27.82 5.11
N ASP A 20 -6.97 -27.62 6.37
CA ASP A 20 -6.02 -27.37 7.46
C ASP A 20 -5.52 -28.71 8.04
N ILE A 21 -4.29 -29.07 7.67
CA ILE A 21 -3.66 -30.30 8.14
C ILE A 21 -2.91 -30.03 9.46
N PRO A 22 -3.13 -30.81 10.54
CA PRO A 22 -2.38 -30.68 11.77
C PRO A 22 -0.87 -30.81 11.53
N GLY A 23 -0.11 -29.75 11.85
CA GLY A 23 1.35 -29.72 11.69
C GLY A 23 1.86 -29.30 10.30
N ALA A 24 0.99 -29.08 9.32
CA ALA A 24 1.32 -28.61 7.98
C ALA A 24 0.32 -27.53 7.52
N LEU A 25 0.27 -26.43 8.28
CA LEU A 25 -0.64 -25.31 8.00
C LEU A 25 -0.08 -24.42 6.89
N PHE A 26 -0.95 -24.03 5.95
CA PHE A 26 -0.65 -23.01 4.97
C PHE A 26 -0.58 -21.61 5.60
N ALA A 27 0.24 -20.73 5.00
CA ALA A 27 0.37 -19.33 5.43
C ALA A 27 -0.97 -18.60 5.34
N ALA A 28 -1.65 -18.70 4.19
CA ALA A 28 -3.03 -18.24 4.02
C ALA A 28 -4.01 -19.41 4.11
N GLN A 29 -5.00 -19.32 4.99
CA GLN A 29 -6.08 -20.30 5.08
C GLN A 29 -6.96 -20.22 3.82
N THR A 30 -7.01 -21.29 3.04
CA THR A 30 -7.74 -21.37 1.77
C THR A 30 -8.25 -22.79 1.53
N VAL A 31 -9.34 -22.93 0.77
CA VAL A 31 -9.94 -24.23 0.42
C VAL A 31 -9.48 -24.61 -0.98
N TYR A 32 -8.90 -25.81 -1.11
CA TYR A 32 -8.40 -26.35 -2.37
C TYR A 32 -9.27 -27.54 -2.83
N PRO A 33 -9.61 -27.64 -4.13
CA PRO A 33 -10.45 -28.72 -4.66
C PRO A 33 -9.70 -30.05 -4.87
N TYR A 34 -8.43 -30.14 -4.49
CA TYR A 34 -7.55 -31.30 -4.64
C TYR A 34 -6.96 -31.72 -3.29
N ASP A 35 -6.44 -32.94 -3.23
CA ASP A 35 -5.86 -33.50 -2.00
C ASP A 35 -4.51 -32.84 -1.67
N VAL A 36 -4.55 -31.89 -0.73
CA VAL A 36 -3.39 -31.17 -0.20
C VAL A 36 -2.57 -31.99 0.80
N THR A 37 -3.04 -33.16 1.23
CA THR A 37 -2.29 -34.03 2.16
C THR A 37 -1.09 -34.69 1.49
N GLN A 38 -1.12 -34.79 0.14
CA GLN A 38 0.00 -35.30 -0.63
C GLN A 38 1.19 -34.34 -0.55
N LYS A 39 2.35 -34.87 -0.13
CA LYS A 39 3.58 -34.09 0.09
C LYS A 39 4.00 -33.23 -1.11
N THR A 40 3.82 -33.73 -2.33
CA THR A 40 4.16 -32.99 -3.56
C THR A 40 3.17 -31.86 -3.82
N ALA A 41 1.87 -32.12 -3.71
CA ALA A 41 0.82 -31.10 -3.88
C ALA A 41 0.92 -29.99 -2.84
N TYR A 42 1.19 -30.35 -1.58
CA TYR A 42 1.44 -29.39 -0.50
C TYR A 42 2.59 -28.43 -0.84
N ARG A 43 3.75 -28.96 -1.25
CA ARG A 43 4.93 -28.16 -1.60
C ARG A 43 4.67 -27.20 -2.76
N LEU A 44 3.99 -27.69 -3.80
CA LEU A 44 3.62 -26.85 -4.95
C LEU A 44 2.64 -25.75 -4.54
N THR A 45 1.69 -26.07 -3.67
CA THR A 45 0.71 -25.10 -3.17
C THR A 45 1.37 -24.01 -2.35
N VAL A 46 2.23 -24.37 -1.39
CA VAL A 46 3.01 -23.39 -0.60
C VAL A 46 3.87 -22.50 -1.52
N PHE A 47 4.54 -23.10 -2.51
CA PHE A 47 5.34 -22.35 -3.47
C PHE A 47 4.49 -21.38 -4.30
N SER A 48 3.31 -21.82 -4.74
CA SER A 48 2.37 -20.96 -5.47
C SER A 48 1.83 -19.81 -4.60
N GLN A 49 1.49 -20.07 -3.33
CA GLN A 49 1.05 -19.05 -2.38
C GLN A 49 2.13 -17.98 -2.20
N TYR A 50 3.38 -18.39 -2.04
CA TYR A 50 4.51 -17.48 -1.90
C TYR A 50 4.70 -16.60 -3.14
N ILE A 51 4.67 -17.19 -4.35
CA ILE A 51 4.76 -16.42 -5.60
C ILE A 51 3.59 -15.43 -5.70
N SER A 52 2.37 -15.87 -5.41
CA SER A 52 1.19 -15.02 -5.45
C SER A 52 1.32 -13.85 -4.49
N GLU A 53 1.75 -14.08 -3.25
CA GLU A 53 1.97 -13.04 -2.24
C GLU A 53 3.03 -12.03 -2.67
N VAL A 54 4.18 -12.49 -3.18
CA VAL A 54 5.24 -11.62 -3.70
C VAL A 54 4.73 -10.79 -4.88
N SER A 55 4.00 -11.40 -5.81
CA SER A 55 3.46 -10.71 -6.98
C SER A 55 2.42 -9.66 -6.61
N ALA A 56 1.55 -9.95 -5.63
CA ALA A 56 0.56 -9.01 -5.13
C ALA A 56 1.23 -7.83 -4.42
N SER A 57 2.21 -8.11 -3.56
CA SER A 57 2.99 -7.09 -2.83
C SER A 57 3.76 -6.18 -3.78
N LEU A 58 4.39 -6.74 -4.81
CA LEU A 58 5.11 -5.95 -5.82
C LEU A 58 4.17 -5.08 -6.65
N THR A 59 3.01 -5.62 -7.04
CA THR A 59 2.01 -4.86 -7.81
C THR A 59 1.48 -3.68 -7.00
N TYR A 60 1.13 -3.94 -5.73
CA TYR A 60 0.65 -2.93 -4.81
C TYR A 60 1.69 -1.82 -4.57
N THR A 61 2.90 -2.21 -4.14
CA THR A 61 4.01 -1.26 -3.88
C THR A 61 4.43 -0.53 -5.15
N GLY A 62 4.39 -1.20 -6.30
CA GLY A 62 4.75 -0.62 -7.60
C GLY A 62 3.84 0.55 -7.97
N ILE A 63 2.53 0.44 -7.73
CA ILE A 63 1.58 1.52 -7.98
C ILE A 63 1.88 2.74 -7.09
N ASP A 64 2.12 2.51 -5.79
CA ASP A 64 2.46 3.57 -4.83
C ASP A 64 3.78 4.29 -5.21
N VAL A 65 4.79 3.54 -5.63
CA VAL A 65 6.08 4.08 -6.06
C VAL A 65 5.93 4.88 -7.35
N LEU A 66 5.19 4.36 -8.34
CA LEU A 66 4.93 5.08 -9.59
C LEU A 66 4.21 6.41 -9.33
N PHE A 67 3.20 6.40 -8.47
CA PHE A 67 2.48 7.60 -8.08
C PHE A 67 3.41 8.63 -7.40
N SER A 68 4.19 8.18 -6.42
CA SER A 68 5.16 9.03 -5.70
C SER A 68 6.20 9.64 -6.64
N LEU A 69 6.71 8.86 -7.60
CA LEU A 69 7.67 9.34 -8.61
C LEU A 69 7.06 10.39 -9.53
N VAL A 70 5.80 10.21 -9.95
CA VAL A 70 5.08 11.17 -10.79
C VAL A 70 4.91 12.51 -10.08
N ILE A 71 4.50 12.50 -8.81
CA ILE A 71 4.41 13.72 -7.98
C ILE A 71 5.78 14.37 -7.84
N LEU A 72 6.81 13.60 -7.47
CA LEU A 72 8.16 14.14 -7.28
C LEU A 72 8.69 14.79 -8.57
N HIS A 73 8.49 14.13 -9.71
CA HIS A 73 8.88 14.68 -11.01
C HIS A 73 8.13 15.98 -11.33
N LEU A 74 6.83 16.04 -11.04
CA LEU A 74 6.03 17.26 -11.21
C LEU A 74 6.53 18.40 -10.33
N CYS A 75 6.75 18.15 -9.03
CA CYS A 75 7.32 19.12 -8.10
C CYS A 75 8.70 19.61 -8.59
N GLY A 76 9.53 18.71 -9.12
CA GLY A 76 10.80 19.06 -9.75
C GLY A 76 10.65 19.97 -10.96
N GLN A 77 9.73 19.67 -11.87
CA GLN A 77 9.44 20.51 -13.04
C GLN A 77 8.93 21.90 -12.64
N LEU A 78 8.08 22.00 -11.60
CA LEU A 78 7.61 23.26 -11.04
C LEU A 78 8.76 24.07 -10.45
N LYS A 79 9.66 23.44 -9.70
CA LYS A 79 10.83 24.10 -9.10
C LYS A 79 11.80 24.63 -10.16
N ILE A 80 12.05 23.85 -11.22
CA ILE A 80 12.88 24.29 -12.36
C ILE A 80 12.23 25.50 -13.04
N LEU A 81 10.91 25.47 -13.23
CA LEU A 81 10.18 26.57 -13.83
C LEU A 81 10.23 27.84 -12.96
N ALA A 82 10.06 27.70 -11.63
CA ALA A 82 10.19 28.81 -10.69
C ALA A 82 11.58 29.46 -10.75
N HIS A 83 12.63 28.65 -10.76
CA HIS A 83 14.00 29.15 -10.88
C HIS A 83 14.25 29.87 -12.22
N LYS A 84 13.69 29.37 -13.32
CA LYS A 84 13.76 30.04 -14.63
C LYS A 84 13.01 31.37 -14.66
N ILE A 85 11.92 31.49 -13.91
CA ILE A 85 11.16 32.74 -13.80
C ILE A 85 11.94 33.76 -12.95
N GLU A 86 12.62 33.32 -11.89
CA GLU A 86 13.44 34.20 -11.04
C GLU A 86 14.65 34.76 -11.80
N THR A 87 15.33 33.92 -12.57
CA THR A 87 16.57 34.26 -13.30
C THR A 87 16.34 34.93 -14.65
N MET A 88 15.10 34.94 -15.19
CA MET A 88 14.83 35.55 -16.51
C MET A 88 14.98 37.08 -16.53
N THR A 89 14.97 37.73 -15.36
CA THR A 89 15.08 39.19 -15.23
C THR A 89 16.47 39.72 -15.61
N ASP A 90 17.48 38.85 -15.62
CA ASP A 90 18.87 39.19 -15.95
C ASP A 90 19.10 39.39 -17.47
N ASP A 91 18.29 38.74 -18.33
CA ASP A 91 18.39 38.86 -19.79
C ASP A 91 17.26 39.75 -20.37
N ARG A 92 17.43 41.07 -20.26
CA ARG A 92 16.44 42.07 -20.68
C ARG A 92 16.16 42.08 -22.20
N GLN A 93 17.07 41.59 -23.04
CA GLN A 93 16.88 41.58 -24.50
C GLN A 93 15.84 40.53 -24.93
N ASN A 94 15.75 39.41 -24.21
CA ASN A 94 14.84 38.31 -24.53
C ASN A 94 13.68 38.12 -23.54
N PHE A 95 13.50 39.07 -22.61
CA PHE A 95 12.55 38.96 -21.50
C PHE A 95 11.12 38.58 -21.95
N GLN A 96 10.54 39.27 -22.94
CA GLN A 96 9.19 38.98 -23.42
C GLN A 96 9.06 37.56 -24.02
N LYS A 97 10.09 37.09 -24.73
CA LYS A 97 10.12 35.75 -25.34
C LYS A 97 10.24 34.67 -24.26
N ASN A 98 11.13 34.88 -23.28
CA ASN A 98 11.35 33.97 -22.16
C ASN A 98 10.10 33.88 -21.26
N LEU A 99 9.46 35.02 -20.98
CA LEU A 99 8.21 35.08 -20.23
C LEU A 99 7.09 34.30 -20.94
N LYS A 100 6.92 34.51 -22.26
CA LYS A 100 5.92 33.79 -23.05
C LYS A 100 6.15 32.28 -23.02
N MET A 101 7.41 31.83 -23.17
CA MET A 101 7.78 30.42 -23.12
C MET A 101 7.53 29.81 -21.72
N ASN A 102 7.91 30.52 -20.65
CA ASN A 102 7.70 30.07 -19.28
C ASN A 102 6.21 29.99 -18.94
N ALA A 103 5.40 30.97 -19.36
CA ALA A 103 3.94 30.95 -19.18
C ALA A 103 3.27 29.80 -19.93
N GLN A 104 3.70 29.52 -21.18
CA GLN A 104 3.23 28.36 -21.93
C GLN A 104 3.59 27.05 -21.22
N ARG A 105 4.82 26.95 -20.70
CA ARG A 105 5.28 25.76 -19.97
C ARG A 105 4.52 25.57 -18.67
N HIS A 106 4.23 26.65 -17.93
CA HIS A 106 3.38 26.63 -16.74
C HIS A 106 1.98 26.09 -17.06
N CYS A 107 1.34 26.62 -18.11
CA CYS A 107 0.00 26.18 -18.51
C CYS A 107 -0.02 24.71 -18.94
N SER A 108 1.00 24.24 -19.67
CA SER A 108 1.15 22.82 -20.01
C SER A 108 1.36 21.94 -18.78
N LEU A 109 2.13 22.42 -17.79
CA LEU A 109 2.32 21.70 -16.53
C LEU A 109 1.02 21.57 -15.76
N ILE A 110 0.23 22.65 -15.62
CA ILE A 110 -1.08 22.62 -14.97
C ILE A 110 -1.99 21.58 -15.64
N LYS A 111 -2.04 21.55 -16.98
CA LYS A 111 -2.81 20.52 -17.70
C LYS A 111 -2.33 19.11 -17.41
N TYR A 112 -1.02 18.93 -17.22
CA TYR A 112 -0.46 17.63 -16.85
C TYR A 112 -0.83 17.24 -15.41
N VAL A 113 -0.81 18.19 -14.46
CA VAL A 113 -1.30 18.00 -13.09
C VAL A 113 -2.76 17.57 -13.10
N ASP A 114 -3.63 18.30 -13.81
CA ASP A 114 -5.07 18.03 -13.88
C ASP A 114 -5.38 16.61 -14.43
N ARG A 115 -4.54 16.12 -15.36
CA ARG A 115 -4.64 14.74 -15.86
C ARG A 115 -4.21 13.71 -14.83
N ILE A 116 -3.09 13.95 -14.15
CA ILE A 116 -2.60 13.07 -13.07
C ILE A 116 -3.63 13.04 -11.95
N GLU A 117 -4.08 14.19 -11.49
CA GLU A 117 -5.07 14.33 -10.42
C GLU A 117 -6.36 13.56 -10.77
N ASN A 118 -6.88 13.67 -11.99
CA ASN A 118 -8.05 12.88 -12.39
C ASN A 118 -7.82 11.36 -12.34
N ILE A 119 -6.65 10.88 -12.79
CA ILE A 119 -6.33 9.45 -12.81
C ILE A 119 -6.14 8.93 -11.38
N PHE A 120 -5.40 9.67 -10.56
CA PHE A 120 -4.99 9.22 -9.24
C PHE A 120 -5.97 9.59 -8.12
N SER A 121 -6.84 10.60 -8.30
CA SER A 121 -7.85 10.96 -7.30
C SER A 121 -8.80 9.79 -7.00
N LEU A 122 -9.25 9.08 -8.04
CA LEU A 122 -10.06 7.86 -7.85
C LEU A 122 -9.27 6.74 -7.16
N MET A 123 -7.98 6.61 -7.48
CA MET A 123 -7.09 5.64 -6.84
C MET A 123 -6.93 5.93 -5.35
N VAL A 124 -6.63 7.19 -4.98
CA VAL A 124 -6.48 7.65 -3.61
C VAL A 124 -7.77 7.49 -2.83
N LEU A 125 -8.92 7.83 -3.42
CA LEU A 125 -10.22 7.60 -2.81
C LEU A 125 -10.46 6.12 -2.51
N SER A 126 -10.17 5.24 -3.48
CA SER A 126 -10.29 3.80 -3.30
C SER A 126 -9.36 3.29 -2.19
N LEU A 127 -8.14 3.81 -2.13
CA LEU A 127 -7.14 3.49 -1.12
C LEU A 127 -7.62 3.87 0.29
N ILE A 128 -8.15 5.08 0.48
CA ILE A 128 -8.70 5.56 1.76
C ILE A 128 -9.87 4.69 2.23
N ILE A 129 -10.80 4.35 1.32
CA ILE A 129 -11.96 3.50 1.65
C ILE A 129 -11.49 2.10 2.08
N LEU A 130 -10.61 1.46 1.29
CA LEU A 130 -10.09 0.13 1.59
C LEU A 130 -9.33 0.12 2.93
N PHE A 131 -8.46 1.10 3.16
CA PHE A 131 -7.75 1.21 4.44
C PHE A 131 -8.69 1.46 5.62
N SER A 132 -9.73 2.27 5.45
CA SER A 132 -10.72 2.47 6.51
C SER A 132 -11.44 1.18 6.88
N ILE A 133 -11.82 0.36 5.89
CA ILE A 133 -12.48 -0.93 6.14
C ILE A 133 -11.52 -1.87 6.86
N ILE A 134 -10.27 -1.99 6.38
CA ILE A 134 -9.24 -2.82 7.02
C ILE A 134 -9.00 -2.36 8.46
N PHE A 135 -8.85 -1.05 8.68
CA PHE A 135 -8.69 -0.48 10.00
C PHE A 135 -9.85 -0.86 10.93
N CYS A 136 -11.10 -0.75 10.46
CA CYS A 136 -12.26 -1.17 11.26
C CYS A 136 -12.22 -2.67 11.62
N ILE A 137 -11.84 -3.54 10.69
CA ILE A 137 -11.74 -4.99 10.92
C ILE A 137 -10.62 -5.30 11.93
N GLU A 138 -9.45 -4.68 11.77
CA GLU A 138 -8.31 -4.85 12.67
C GLU A 138 -8.63 -4.32 14.08
N SER A 139 -9.23 -3.13 14.20
CA SER A 139 -9.67 -2.56 15.49
C SER A 139 -10.70 -3.46 16.17
N PHE A 140 -11.67 -4.01 15.43
CA PHE A 140 -12.64 -4.95 15.98
C PHE A 140 -11.96 -6.23 16.48
N THR A 141 -11.01 -6.76 15.70
CA THR A 141 -10.23 -7.95 16.06
C THR A 141 -9.44 -7.71 17.36
N LEU A 142 -8.78 -6.56 17.47
CA LEU A 142 -8.06 -6.16 18.69
C LEU A 142 -8.97 -6.08 19.91
N ILE A 143 -10.14 -5.45 19.78
CA ILE A 143 -11.12 -5.34 20.87
C ILE A 143 -11.63 -6.73 21.27
N SER A 144 -11.92 -7.60 20.30
CA SER A 144 -12.40 -8.95 20.57
C SER A 144 -11.38 -9.79 21.36
N VAL A 145 -10.09 -9.72 21.00
CA VAL A 145 -9.00 -10.41 21.71
C VAL A 145 -8.79 -9.81 23.11
N SER A 146 -8.95 -8.49 23.27
CA SER A 146 -8.85 -7.84 24.57
C SER A 146 -10.01 -8.18 25.52
N SER A 147 -11.17 -8.56 24.98
CA SER A 147 -12.38 -8.86 25.76
C SER A 147 -12.48 -10.31 26.25
N SER A 148 -11.65 -11.22 25.71
CA SER A 148 -11.57 -12.60 26.19
C SER A 148 -10.78 -12.66 27.50
N ASP A 149 -11.45 -13.05 28.59
CA ASP A 149 -10.97 -13.10 29.99
C ASP A 149 -9.70 -13.94 30.26
N THR A 150 -9.09 -14.55 29.24
CA THR A 150 -8.02 -15.57 29.41
C THR A 150 -6.77 -15.37 28.56
N SER A 151 -6.63 -14.27 27.82
CA SER A 151 -5.47 -14.08 26.94
C SER A 151 -4.89 -12.67 27.06
N GLU A 152 -3.69 -12.56 27.62
CA GLU A 152 -2.83 -11.39 27.41
C GLU A 152 -2.71 -11.13 25.90
N ILE A 153 -2.91 -9.89 25.47
CA ILE A 153 -2.73 -9.54 24.05
C ILE A 153 -1.26 -9.83 23.70
N PRO A 154 -0.97 -10.71 22.74
CA PRO A 154 0.40 -11.01 22.38
C PRO A 154 1.08 -9.76 21.81
N VAL A 155 2.27 -9.43 22.34
CA VAL A 155 3.05 -8.23 21.99
C VAL A 155 3.21 -8.04 20.47
N SER A 156 3.26 -9.14 19.70
CA SER A 156 3.34 -9.13 18.25
C SER A 156 2.13 -8.48 17.56
N GLN A 157 0.91 -8.74 18.04
CA GLN A 157 -0.31 -8.16 17.48
C GLN A 157 -0.39 -6.66 17.79
N PHE A 158 -0.04 -6.26 19.01
CA PHE A 158 -0.02 -4.85 19.41
C PHE A 158 1.04 -4.06 18.63
N THR A 159 2.23 -4.64 18.42
CA THR A 159 3.30 -4.03 17.61
C THR A 159 2.88 -3.89 16.15
N PHE A 160 2.20 -4.90 15.58
CA PHE A 160 1.65 -4.82 14.23
C PHE A 160 0.64 -3.69 14.09
N TYR A 161 -0.28 -3.53 15.06
CA TYR A 161 -1.26 -2.45 15.06
C TYR A 161 -0.62 -1.06 15.09
N ILE A 162 0.42 -0.87 15.92
CA ILE A 162 1.19 0.39 15.95
C ILE A 162 1.84 0.65 14.59
N LEU A 163 2.51 -0.35 14.00
CA LEU A 163 3.16 -0.22 12.69
C LEU A 163 2.15 0.12 11.59
N PHE A 164 0.99 -0.55 11.58
CA PHE A 164 -0.09 -0.27 10.63
C PHE A 164 -0.64 1.15 10.78
N THR A 165 -0.84 1.61 12.01
CA THR A 165 -1.30 2.98 12.29
C THR A 165 -0.27 4.03 11.88
N CYS A 166 1.01 3.79 12.16
CA CYS A 166 2.11 4.66 11.72
C CYS A 166 2.19 4.73 10.18
N TYR A 167 2.05 3.59 9.50
CA TYR A 167 2.00 3.55 8.03
C TYR A 167 0.81 4.35 7.48
N PHE A 168 -0.39 4.19 8.06
CA PHE A 168 -1.57 4.96 7.66
C PHE A 168 -1.36 6.47 7.84
N LEU A 169 -0.76 6.90 8.96
CA LEU A 169 -0.44 8.30 9.17
C LEU A 169 0.56 8.82 8.14
N MET A 170 1.62 8.06 7.83
CA MET A 170 2.58 8.45 6.78
C MET A 170 1.92 8.53 5.40
N LEU A 171 1.01 7.61 5.08
CA LEU A 171 0.22 7.65 3.84
C LEU A 171 -0.62 8.93 3.79
N MET A 172 -1.36 9.25 4.84
CA MET A 172 -2.16 10.49 4.91
C MET A 172 -1.30 11.76 4.74
N PHE A 173 -0.09 11.81 5.30
CA PHE A 173 0.83 12.94 5.13
C PHE A 173 1.43 13.04 3.72
N LEU A 174 1.67 11.91 3.05
CA LEU A 174 2.25 11.91 1.70
C LEU A 174 1.23 12.29 0.63
N TYR A 175 -0.04 11.95 0.87
CA TYR A 175 -1.15 12.18 -0.05
C TYR A 175 -1.92 13.50 0.23
N SER A 176 -1.62 14.24 1.30
CA SER A 176 -2.14 15.60 1.59
C SER A 176 -1.21 16.70 1.11
#